data_AF-A0A1T4XAT1-F1
#
_entry.id   AF-A0A1T4XAT1-F1
#
_cell.length_a   1.000
_cell.length_b   1.000
_cell.length_c   1.000
_cell.angle_alpha   90.00
_cell.angle_beta   90.00
_cell.angle_gamma   90.00
#
_symmetry.space_group_name_H-M   'P 1'
#
loop_
_entity.id
_entity.type
_entity.pdbx_description
1 polymer ?
#
loop_
_entity_poly.entity_id
_entity_poly.type
_entity_poly.pdbx_seq_one_letter_code
_entity_poly.pdbx_strand_id
1 'polypeptide(L)'
;MKNQMQIVELKKYVNKIYNNMNNNTVDFNLFIKVIDNIFCIANNISDENDINYLNEKLSDMLNAFEEKDYDMFLDILSYEIIPMFEEV
;
A
#
# COMPACT_ATOMS: atom_id res chain seq x y z
N MET A 1 9.90 16.12 2.10
CA MET A 1 9.78 16.25 0.63
C MET A 1 9.82 14.92 -0.11
N LYS A 2 10.78 14.01 0.15
CA LYS A 2 10.84 12.70 -0.54
C LYS A 2 9.61 11.80 -0.24
N ASN A 3 9.19 11.69 1.02
CA ASN A 3 8.05 10.84 1.41
C ASN A 3 6.72 11.32 0.80
N GLN A 4 6.48 12.64 0.74
CA GLN A 4 5.28 13.19 0.10
C GLN A 4 5.18 12.83 -1.39
N MET A 5 6.30 12.84 -2.11
CA MET A 5 6.32 12.42 -3.52
C MET A 5 6.04 10.92 -3.65
N GLN A 6 6.59 10.10 -2.76
CA GLN A 6 6.33 8.66 -2.73
C GLN A 6 4.87 8.35 -2.42
N ILE A 7 4.26 9.01 -1.44
CA ILE A 7 2.83 8.85 -1.10
C ILE A 7 1.94 9.21 -2.29
N VAL A 8 2.25 10.28 -3.03
CA VAL A 8 1.52 10.64 -4.26
C VAL A 8 1.65 9.55 -5.33
N GLU A 9 2.84 8.97 -5.51
CA GLU A 9 3.04 7.84 -6.42
C GLU A 9 2.29 6.58 -5.97
N LEU A 10 2.30 6.29 -4.67
CA LEU A 10 1.55 5.18 -4.08
C LEU A 10 0.05 5.31 -4.39
N LYS A 11 -0.54 6.47 -4.07
CA LYS A 11 -1.95 6.79 -4.40
C LYS A 11 -2.24 6.62 -5.89
N LYS A 12 -1.30 7.00 -6.77
CA LYS A 12 -1.43 6.81 -8.22
C LYS A 12 -1.43 5.33 -8.62
N TYR A 13 -0.62 4.48 -7.99
CA TYR A 13 -0.64 3.04 -8.26
C TYR A 13 -1.93 2.40 -7.78
N VAL A 14 -2.39 2.74 -6.57
CA VAL A 14 -3.70 2.29 -6.04
C VAL A 14 -4.83 2.61 -7.01
N ASN A 15 -4.92 3.86 -7.47
CA ASN A 15 -5.95 4.26 -8.44
C ASN A 15 -5.87 3.49 -9.76
N LYS A 16 -4.66 3.15 -10.23
CA LYS A 16 -4.51 2.31 -11.43
C LYS A 16 -4.99 0.88 -11.20
N ILE A 17 -4.71 0.33 -10.03
CA ILE A 17 -5.14 -1.03 -9.67
C ILE A 17 -6.67 -1.10 -9.63
N TYR A 18 -7.35 -0.15 -8.96
CA TYR A 18 -8.82 -0.03 -8.98
C TYR A 18 -9.38 0.01 -10.41
N ASN A 19 -8.80 0.85 -11.28
CA ASN A 19 -9.25 0.96 -12.67
C ASN A 19 -9.02 -0.34 -13.45
N ASN A 20 -7.93 -1.06 -13.22
CA ASN A 20 -7.66 -2.33 -13.89
C ASN A 20 -8.67 -3.41 -13.47
N MET A 21 -9.02 -3.47 -12.18
CA MET A 21 -10.02 -4.40 -11.65
C MET A 21 -11.40 -4.15 -12.23
N ASN A 22 -11.82 -2.89 -12.33
CA ASN A 22 -13.08 -2.52 -13.00
C ASN A 22 -13.14 -2.95 -14.47
N ASN A 23 -11.98 -3.11 -15.11
CA ASN A 23 -11.85 -3.61 -16.48
C ASN A 23 -11.60 -5.13 -16.55
N ASN A 24 -11.74 -5.87 -15.45
CA ASN A 24 -11.44 -7.30 -15.30
C ASN A 24 -10.01 -7.68 -15.71
N THR A 25 -9.04 -6.81 -15.42
CA THR A 25 -7.62 -7.03 -15.67
C THR A 25 -6.81 -6.88 -14.38
N VAL A 26 -5.80 -7.73 -14.19
CA VAL A 26 -4.87 -7.64 -13.04
C VAL A 26 -3.47 -7.45 -13.60
N ASP A 27 -2.87 -6.29 -13.35
CA ASP A 27 -1.47 -6.02 -13.72
C ASP A 27 -0.59 -6.18 -12.47
N PHE A 28 0.04 -7.35 -12.35
CA PHE A 28 0.95 -7.66 -11.24
C PHE A 28 2.11 -6.69 -11.10
N ASN A 29 2.52 -5.99 -12.18
CA ASN A 29 3.56 -4.97 -12.07
C ASN A 29 3.13 -3.78 -11.22
N LEU A 30 1.83 -3.49 -11.13
CA LEU A 30 1.33 -2.42 -10.27
C LEU A 30 1.43 -2.80 -8.79
N PHE A 31 1.17 -4.06 -8.44
CA PHE A 31 1.31 -4.56 -7.07
C PHE A 31 2.78 -4.50 -6.62
N ILE A 32 3.72 -4.91 -7.46
CA ILE A 32 5.15 -4.79 -7.15
C ILE A 32 5.53 -3.33 -6.88
N LYS A 33 5.06 -2.40 -7.72
CA LYS A 33 5.31 -0.95 -7.53
C LYS A 33 4.70 -0.40 -6.24
N VAL A 34 3.56 -0.92 -5.81
CA VAL A 34 2.97 -0.59 -4.50
C VAL A 34 3.91 -1.03 -3.37
N ILE A 35 4.35 -2.29 -3.38
CA ILE A 35 5.25 -2.84 -2.36
C ILE A 35 6.59 -2.08 -2.33
N ASP A 36 7.19 -1.81 -3.48
CA ASP A 36 8.44 -1.05 -3.58
C ASP A 36 8.30 0.36 -2.97
N ASN A 37 7.15 1.01 -3.21
CA ASN A 37 6.90 2.34 -2.70
C ASN A 37 6.65 2.33 -1.18
N ILE A 38 5.89 1.36 -0.68
CA ILE A 38 5.71 1.12 0.76
C ILE A 38 7.08 0.92 1.43
N PHE A 39 7.94 0.07 0.88
CA PHE A 39 9.28 -0.16 1.42
C PHE A 39 10.10 1.13 1.47
N CYS A 40 10.03 1.96 0.42
CA CYS A 40 10.75 3.24 0.40
C CYS A 40 10.28 4.20 1.51
N ILE A 41 8.97 4.28 1.76
CA ILE A 41 8.40 5.16 2.78
C ILE A 41 8.73 4.60 4.17
N ALA A 42 8.50 3.31 4.38
CA ALA A 42 8.66 2.60 5.64
C ALA A 42 10.08 2.71 6.23
N ASN A 43 11.11 2.81 5.37
CA ASN A 43 12.50 3.01 5.80
C ASN A 43 12.75 4.32 6.57
N ASN A 44 11.79 5.26 6.57
CA ASN A 44 11.91 6.52 7.30
C ASN A 44 11.13 6.51 8.63
N ILE A 45 10.42 5.43 8.95
CA ILE A 45 9.66 5.30 10.19
C ILE A 45 10.63 4.92 11.31
N SER A 46 10.61 5.68 12.40
CA SER A 46 11.48 5.46 13.56
C SER A 46 10.73 5.09 14.83
N ASP A 47 9.42 5.35 14.90
CA ASP A 47 8.61 5.00 16.07
C ASP A 47 8.27 3.50 16.07
N GLU A 48 8.48 2.85 17.20
CA GLU A 48 8.27 1.40 17.33
C GLU A 48 6.80 1.00 17.22
N ASN A 49 5.87 1.85 17.68
CA ASN A 49 4.44 1.57 17.58
C ASN A 49 3.99 1.65 16.12
N ASP A 50 4.48 2.66 15.39
CA ASP A 50 4.23 2.82 13.96
C ASP A 50 4.79 1.62 13.16
N ILE A 51 6.00 1.16 13.48
CA ILE A 51 6.59 -0.03 12.85
C ILE A 51 5.73 -1.28 13.12
N ASN A 52 5.31 -1.48 14.38
CA ASN A 52 4.48 -2.64 14.74
C ASN A 52 3.12 -2.60 14.05
N TYR A 53 2.48 -1.44 14.01
CA TYR A 53 1.22 -1.23 13.30
C TYR A 53 1.38 -1.50 11.80
N LEU A 54 2.42 -0.95 11.16
CA LEU A 54 2.68 -1.21 9.74
C LEU A 54 2.89 -2.70 9.47
N ASN A 55 3.64 -3.41 10.31
CA ASN A 55 3.89 -4.84 10.14
C ASN A 55 2.60 -5.67 10.25
N GLU A 56 1.69 -5.32 11.16
CA GLU A 56 0.36 -5.93 11.25
C GLU A 56 -0.41 -5.74 9.93
N LYS A 57 -0.45 -4.50 9.41
CA LYS A 57 -1.17 -4.19 8.16
C LYS A 57 -0.54 -4.77 6.92
N LEU A 58 0.77 -4.91 6.88
CA LEU A 58 1.45 -5.65 5.82
C LEU A 58 1.09 -7.14 5.84
N SER A 59 0.94 -7.74 7.03
CA SER A 59 0.49 -9.13 7.17
C SER A 59 -0.95 -9.30 6.69
N ASP A 60 -1.87 -8.40 7.09
CA ASP A 60 -3.26 -8.44 6.64
C ASP A 60 -3.37 -8.26 5.12
N MET A 61 -2.60 -7.32 4.56
CA MET A 61 -2.55 -7.06 3.13
C MET A 61 -1.98 -8.26 2.34
N LEU A 62 -0.99 -8.98 2.89
CA LEU A 62 -0.46 -10.20 2.28
C LEU A 62 -1.51 -11.32 2.27
N ASN A 63 -2.22 -11.53 3.39
CA ASN A 63 -3.30 -12.53 3.48
C ASN A 63 -4.38 -12.24 2.43
N ALA A 64 -4.84 -10.99 2.33
CA ALA A 64 -5.81 -10.57 1.31
C ALA A 64 -5.31 -10.86 -0.12
N PHE A 65 -4.03 -10.59 -0.39
CA PHE A 65 -3.42 -10.88 -1.69
C PHE A 65 -3.38 -12.39 -2.01
N GLU A 66 -3.02 -13.23 -1.05
CA GLU A 66 -2.98 -14.69 -1.21
C GLU A 66 -4.37 -15.29 -1.45
N GLU A 67 -5.38 -14.76 -0.79
CA GLU A 67 -6.80 -15.11 -0.97
C GLU A 67 -7.40 -14.54 -2.27
N LYS A 68 -6.64 -13.71 -3.00
CA LYS A 68 -7.08 -12.94 -4.17
C LYS A 68 -8.23 -11.97 -3.85
N ASP A 69 -8.38 -11.60 -2.59
CA ASP A 69 -9.27 -10.54 -2.13
C ASP A 69 -8.58 -9.19 -2.35
N TYR A 70 -8.59 -8.75 -3.61
CA TYR A 70 -7.91 -7.51 -3.95
C TYR A 70 -8.67 -6.25 -3.53
N ASP A 71 -9.97 -6.36 -3.24
CA ASP A 71 -10.74 -5.26 -2.66
C ASP A 71 -10.24 -5.00 -1.24
N MET A 72 -10.11 -6.05 -0.42
CA MET A 72 -9.51 -5.96 0.92
C MET A 72 -8.06 -5.47 0.89
N PHE A 73 -7.24 -5.97 -0.06
CA PHE A 73 -5.88 -5.46 -0.28
C PHE A 73 -5.86 -3.94 -0.48
N LEU A 74 -6.75 -3.43 -1.32
CA LEU A 74 -6.81 -2.00 -1.64
C LEU A 74 -7.41 -1.18 -0.50
N ASP A 75 -8.36 -1.73 0.26
CA ASP A 75 -8.96 -1.07 1.40
C ASP A 75 -7.93 -0.89 2.53
N ILE A 76 -7.18 -1.94 2.89
CA ILE A 76 -6.09 -1.83 3.89
C ILE A 76 -5.08 -0.77 3.45
N LEU A 77 -4.69 -0.79 2.18
CA LEU A 77 -3.72 0.16 1.66
C LEU A 77 -4.25 1.61 1.70
N SER A 78 -5.51 1.82 1.32
CA SER A 78 -6.11 3.15 1.16
C SER A 78 -6.56 3.78 2.48
N TYR A 79 -7.02 2.96 3.43
CA TYR A 79 -7.64 3.42 4.67
C TYR A 79 -6.76 3.21 5.91
N GLU A 80 -5.73 2.37 5.83
CA GLU A 80 -4.86 2.10 6.98
C GLU A 80 -3.41 2.52 6.70
N ILE A 81 -2.77 2.00 5.65
CA ILE A 81 -1.34 2.23 5.39
C ILE A 81 -1.07 3.66 4.87
N ILE A 82 -1.81 4.11 3.86
CA ILE A 82 -1.60 5.45 3.29
C ILE A 82 -1.86 6.55 4.32
N PRO A 83 -2.97 6.55 5.09
CA PRO A 83 -3.20 7.55 6.11
C PRO A 83 -2.10 7.59 7.17
N MET A 84 -1.64 6.42 7.64
CA MET A 84 -0.50 6.32 8.54
C MET A 84 0.72 7.06 7.97
N PHE A 85 1.11 6.80 6.72
CA PHE A 85 2.24 7.48 6.09
C PHE A 85 2.09 9.00 5.94
N GLU A 86 0.86 9.53 5.93
CA GLU A 86 0.62 10.97 5.91
C GLU A 86 0.83 11.63 7.28
N GLU A 87 0.84 10.83 8.35
CA GLU A 87 1.01 11.28 9.74
C GLU A 87 2.46 11.16 10.24
N VAL A 88 3.32 10.34 9.60
CA VAL A 88 4.73 10.12 9.97
C VAL A 88 5.73 11.09 9.31
#